data_AF-A0A525WKS8-F1
#
_entry.id   AF-A0A525WKS8-F1
#
_cell.length_a   1.000
_cell.length_b   1.000
_cell.length_c   1.000
_cell.angle_alpha   90.00
_cell.angle_beta   90.00
_cell.angle_gamma   90.00
#
_symmetry.space_group_name_H-M   'P 1'
#
loop_
_entity.id
_entity.type
_entity.pdbx_description
1 polymer ?
#
loop_
_entity_poly.entity_id
_entity_poly.type
_entity_poly.pdbx_seq_one_letter_code
_entity_poly.pdbx_strand_id
1 'polypeptide(L)'
;MTPKHLLTLPAYLQSTKAPWTSLLTVPAGKPVESLVRPPAGFTLKVIKGCRCKTPANLFAEFAQALEFPDYFGHNWDAMEECLADLEWLPAKGYVLLITDAGDVLPDNEEEYETFLEILRDAGEAWGSGQAGMGARRATPFHALFAVLEQEKAKRAHWGMKEVDAGPTGEASGRQRSPKRRPSR
;
A
#
# COMPACT_ATOMS: atom_id res chain seq x y z
N MET A 1 -17.25 -22.30 -9.90
CA MET A 1 -16.25 -21.22 -9.98
C MET A 1 -16.43 -20.36 -8.75
N THR A 2 -15.59 -20.55 -7.74
CA THR A 2 -15.61 -19.78 -6.50
C THR A 2 -15.34 -18.30 -6.84
N PRO A 3 -16.13 -17.35 -6.37
CA PRO A 3 -15.79 -15.94 -6.54
C PRO A 3 -14.48 -15.70 -5.79
N LYS A 4 -13.44 -15.28 -6.51
CA LYS A 4 -12.23 -14.73 -5.89
C LYS A 4 -12.70 -13.55 -5.04
N HIS A 5 -12.68 -13.71 -3.72
CA HIS A 5 -12.97 -12.63 -2.78
C HIS A 5 -11.88 -11.56 -2.95
N LEU A 6 -12.12 -10.60 -3.85
CA LEU A 6 -11.35 -9.37 -3.90
C LEU A 6 -11.71 -8.60 -2.63
N LEU A 7 -10.75 -8.45 -1.72
CA LEU A 7 -10.91 -7.60 -0.55
C LEU A 7 -11.12 -6.17 -1.05
N THR A 8 -12.23 -5.55 -0.67
CA THR A 8 -12.45 -4.12 -0.94
C THR A 8 -11.36 -3.31 -0.22
N LEU A 9 -10.85 -2.26 -0.86
CA LEU A 9 -9.76 -1.42 -0.30
C LEU A 9 -9.98 -1.01 1.18
N PRO A 10 -11.17 -0.59 1.64
CA PRO A 10 -11.38 -0.24 3.04
C PRO A 10 -11.24 -1.40 4.03
N ALA A 11 -11.65 -2.62 3.64
CA ALA A 11 -11.49 -3.81 4.47
C ALA A 11 -10.05 -4.31 4.47
N TYR A 12 -9.37 -4.18 3.32
CA TYR A 12 -7.95 -4.46 3.20
C TYR A 12 -7.12 -3.56 4.12
N LEU A 13 -7.35 -2.24 4.07
CA LEU A 13 -6.59 -1.26 4.87
C LEU A 13 -6.74 -1.43 6.39
N GLN A 14 -7.83 -2.06 6.86
CA GLN A 14 -8.04 -2.33 8.29
C GLN A 14 -7.44 -3.66 8.75
N SER A 15 -6.85 -4.44 7.84
CA SER A 15 -6.28 -5.74 8.14
C SER A 15 -4.95 -5.61 8.89
N THR A 16 -4.76 -6.41 9.93
CA THR A 16 -3.44 -6.64 10.55
C THR A 16 -2.81 -7.91 10.00
N LYS A 17 -3.06 -8.22 8.72
CA LYS A 17 -2.57 -9.41 8.03
C LYS A 17 -2.13 -9.07 6.62
N ALA A 18 -1.13 -9.80 6.14
CA ALA A 18 -0.63 -9.76 4.77
C ALA A 18 -1.75 -9.86 3.71
N PRO A 19 -1.55 -9.28 2.51
CA PRO A 19 -0.30 -8.67 2.04
C PRO A 19 -0.06 -7.26 2.60
N TRP A 20 1.19 -6.93 2.91
CA TRP A 20 1.58 -5.60 3.43
C TRP A 20 1.85 -4.59 2.32
N THR A 21 2.34 -5.08 1.18
CA THR A 21 2.53 -4.33 -0.05
C THR A 21 1.51 -4.78 -1.09
N SER A 22 0.93 -3.84 -1.85
CA SER A 22 -0.05 -4.17 -2.90
C SER A 22 -0.04 -3.15 -4.03
N LEU A 23 -0.39 -3.58 -5.25
CA LEU A 23 -0.55 -2.70 -6.39
C LEU A 23 -1.95 -2.07 -6.37
N LEU A 24 -2.01 -0.75 -6.50
CA LEU A 24 -3.23 0.02 -6.66
C LEU A 24 -3.33 0.50 -8.12
N THR A 25 -4.28 -0.03 -8.88
CA THR A 25 -4.50 0.40 -10.26
C THR A 25 -5.21 1.75 -10.29
N VAL A 26 -4.59 2.74 -10.94
CA VAL A 26 -5.12 4.11 -11.06
C VAL A 26 -5.76 4.30 -12.44
N PRO A 27 -7.08 4.60 -12.50
CA PRO A 27 -7.73 4.97 -13.77
C PRO A 27 -7.17 6.29 -14.30
N ALA A 28 -7.02 6.39 -15.62
CA ALA A 28 -6.53 7.61 -16.26
C ALA A 28 -7.39 8.84 -15.89
N GLY A 29 -6.73 9.96 -15.60
CA GLY A 29 -7.37 11.25 -15.32
C GLY A 29 -7.95 11.43 -13.91
N LYS A 30 -7.78 10.44 -13.00
CA LYS A 30 -8.11 10.61 -11.58
C LYS A 30 -6.86 10.87 -10.74
N PRO A 31 -6.88 11.85 -9.81
CA PRO A 31 -5.79 12.01 -8.86
C PRO A 31 -5.75 10.80 -7.93
N VAL A 32 -4.59 10.15 -7.82
CA VAL A 32 -4.39 8.90 -7.10
C VAL A 32 -4.75 9.02 -5.62
N GLU A 33 -4.49 10.17 -5.01
CA GLU A 33 -4.78 10.45 -3.61
C GLU A 33 -6.28 10.43 -3.32
N SER A 34 -7.12 10.75 -4.31
CA SER A 34 -8.58 10.69 -4.16
C SER A 34 -9.14 9.28 -4.11
N LEU A 35 -8.35 8.29 -4.54
CA LEU A 35 -8.74 6.89 -4.60
C LEU A 35 -8.57 6.16 -3.26
N VAL A 36 -7.70 6.68 -2.39
CA VAL A 36 -7.40 6.07 -1.09
C VAL A 36 -8.06 6.90 0.00
N ARG A 37 -9.11 6.34 0.61
CA ARG A 37 -9.74 6.92 1.79
C ARG A 37 -9.34 6.12 3.02
N PRO A 38 -8.39 6.61 3.84
CA PRO A 38 -7.97 5.90 5.04
C PRO A 38 -9.14 5.86 6.05
N PRO A 39 -9.29 4.75 6.81
CA PRO A 39 -10.25 4.70 7.92
C PRO A 39 -9.99 5.77 8.98
N ALA A 40 -10.99 6.06 9.82
CA ALA A 40 -10.86 7.09 10.85
C ALA A 40 -9.70 6.77 11.84
N GLY A 41 -8.82 7.75 12.04
CA GLY A 41 -7.65 7.63 12.93
C GLY A 41 -6.42 6.98 12.29
N PHE A 42 -6.48 6.63 11.00
CA PHE A 42 -5.31 6.23 10.23
C PHE A 42 -4.59 7.46 9.70
N THR A 43 -3.28 7.32 9.48
CA THR A 43 -2.49 8.31 8.74
C THR A 43 -2.25 7.81 7.32
N LEU A 44 -2.41 8.71 6.34
CA LEU A 44 -2.07 8.47 4.94
C LEU A 44 -0.86 9.36 4.61
N LYS A 45 0.26 8.73 4.24
CA LYS A 45 1.45 9.42 3.78
C LYS A 45 1.67 9.14 2.30
N VAL A 46 1.88 10.19 1.52
CA VAL A 46 2.09 10.11 0.08
C VAL A 46 3.58 10.22 -0.19
N ILE A 47 4.13 9.24 -0.90
CA ILE A 47 5.53 9.17 -1.34
C ILE A 47 5.53 9.30 -2.86
N LYS A 48 6.29 10.26 -3.40
CA LYS A 48 6.37 10.48 -4.84
C LYS A 48 7.45 9.61 -5.47
N GLY A 49 7.06 8.50 -6.09
CA GLY A 49 7.99 7.56 -6.72
C GLY A 49 8.88 8.19 -7.78
N CYS A 50 8.41 9.20 -8.50
CA CYS A 50 9.20 9.98 -9.45
C CYS A 50 10.42 10.69 -8.82
N ARG A 51 10.44 10.86 -7.50
CA ARG A 51 11.59 11.38 -6.73
C ARG A 51 12.49 10.26 -6.21
N CYS A 52 12.01 9.02 -6.13
CA CYS A 52 12.70 7.88 -5.53
C CYS A 52 13.56 7.07 -6.52
N LYS A 53 14.26 7.74 -7.46
CA LYS A 53 15.03 7.06 -8.52
C LYS A 53 16.34 6.42 -8.04
N THR A 54 16.82 6.83 -6.88
CA THR A 54 18.03 6.30 -6.22
C THR A 54 17.73 6.04 -4.74
N PRO A 55 18.49 5.16 -4.05
CA PRO A 55 18.29 4.92 -2.62
C PRO A 55 18.36 6.21 -1.80
N ALA A 56 19.36 7.06 -2.06
CA ALA A 56 19.49 8.36 -1.39
C ALA A 56 18.25 9.25 -1.51
N ASN A 57 17.66 9.36 -2.71
CA ASN A 57 16.46 10.16 -2.89
C ASN A 57 15.21 9.48 -2.30
N LEU A 58 15.15 8.15 -2.33
CA LEU A 58 14.09 7.38 -1.68
C LEU A 58 14.09 7.62 -0.16
N PHE A 59 15.27 7.54 0.48
CA PHE A 59 15.42 7.84 1.90
C PHE A 59 14.98 9.26 2.24
N ALA A 60 15.36 10.25 1.41
CA ALA A 60 14.96 11.63 1.62
C ALA A 60 13.44 11.84 1.49
N GLU A 61 12.79 11.24 0.48
CA GLU A 61 11.33 11.36 0.29
C GLU A 61 10.56 10.66 1.42
N PHE A 62 11.03 9.49 1.88
CA PHE A 62 10.43 8.79 3.03
C PHE A 62 10.60 9.58 4.33
N ALA A 63 11.81 10.07 4.61
CA ALA A 63 12.08 10.88 5.79
C ALA A 63 11.20 12.14 5.81
N GLN A 64 11.04 12.81 4.67
CA GLN A 64 10.15 13.96 4.54
C GLN A 64 8.68 13.59 4.75
N ALA A 65 8.19 12.53 4.10
CA ALA A 65 6.77 12.16 4.13
C ALA A 65 6.33 11.66 5.50
N LEU A 66 7.17 10.85 6.16
CA LEU A 66 6.91 10.24 7.46
C LEU A 66 7.44 11.06 8.64
N GLU A 67 8.02 12.23 8.37
CA GLU A 67 8.58 13.12 9.39
C GLU A 67 9.60 12.39 10.26
N PHE A 68 10.52 11.64 9.62
CA PHE A 68 11.57 10.92 10.33
C PHE A 68 12.42 11.89 11.17
N PRO A 69 12.96 11.44 12.31
CA PRO A 69 13.79 12.27 13.17
C PRO A 69 15.06 12.77 12.49
N ASP A 70 15.59 13.90 12.96
CA ASP A 70 16.80 14.54 12.41
C ASP A 70 18.06 13.64 12.48
N TYR A 71 18.05 12.61 13.32
CA TYR A 71 19.15 11.64 13.44
C TYR A 71 19.08 10.50 12.40
N PHE A 72 18.09 10.51 11.50
CA PHE A 72 17.92 9.48 10.48
C PHE A 72 19.20 9.27 9.65
N GLY A 73 19.69 8.03 9.61
CA GLY A 73 21.01 7.70 9.05
C GLY A 73 21.10 7.66 7.52
N HIS A 74 20.01 7.88 6.79
CA HIS A 74 19.96 7.87 5.31
C HIS A 74 20.56 6.60 4.67
N ASN A 75 20.23 5.45 5.23
CA ASN A 75 20.61 4.12 4.73
C ASN A 75 19.47 3.12 4.99
N TRP A 76 19.62 1.88 4.51
CA TRP A 76 18.58 0.84 4.64
C TRP A 76 18.30 0.45 6.08
N ASP A 77 19.33 0.22 6.89
CA ASP A 77 19.17 -0.14 8.30
C ASP A 77 18.38 0.94 9.06
N ALA A 78 18.73 2.21 8.86
CA ALA A 78 18.02 3.33 9.47
C ALA A 78 16.57 3.45 8.98
N MET A 79 16.30 3.08 7.72
CA MET A 79 14.94 3.09 7.16
C MET A 79 14.10 1.97 7.77
N GLU A 80 14.67 0.77 7.93
CA GLU A 80 14.05 -0.35 8.62
C GLU A 80 13.72 0.04 10.07
N GLU A 81 14.69 0.58 10.81
CA GLU A 81 14.49 1.03 12.19
C GLU A 81 13.36 2.07 12.31
N CYS A 82 13.37 3.09 11.45
CA CYS A 82 12.34 4.13 11.50
C CYS A 82 10.95 3.62 11.10
N LEU A 83 10.84 2.66 10.18
CA LEU A 83 9.56 2.07 9.81
C LEU A 83 9.05 1.07 10.87
N ALA A 84 9.96 0.44 11.61
CA ALA A 84 9.64 -0.45 12.72
C ALA A 84 9.18 0.32 13.98
N ASP A 85 9.57 1.58 14.16
CA ASP A 85 9.08 2.44 15.24
C ASP A 85 8.74 3.86 14.78
N LEU A 86 7.45 4.13 14.65
CA LEU A 86 6.88 5.43 14.25
C LEU A 86 6.31 6.17 15.47
N GLU A 87 7.00 6.12 16.62
CA GLU A 87 6.48 6.68 17.87
C GLU A 87 6.17 8.19 17.81
N TRP A 88 6.88 8.94 16.96
CA TRP A 88 6.63 10.37 16.72
C TRP A 88 5.38 10.64 15.86
N LEU A 89 4.86 9.62 15.17
CA LEU A 89 3.70 9.73 14.28
C LEU A 89 2.57 8.78 14.74
N PRO A 90 2.00 8.93 15.95
CA PRO A 90 1.02 7.98 16.47
C PRO A 90 -0.27 7.94 15.65
N ALA A 91 -0.65 6.75 15.18
CA ALA A 91 -1.89 6.51 14.45
C ALA A 91 -2.54 5.17 14.83
N LYS A 92 -3.82 4.98 14.47
CA LYS A 92 -4.51 3.68 14.58
C LYS A 92 -4.17 2.71 13.44
N GLY A 93 -3.44 3.20 12.44
CA GLY A 93 -2.97 2.45 11.29
C GLY A 93 -2.26 3.38 10.29
N TYR A 94 -1.39 2.80 9.47
CA TYR A 94 -0.53 3.52 8.55
C TYR A 94 -0.81 3.08 7.11
N VAL A 95 -1.00 4.04 6.23
CA VAL A 95 -1.12 3.80 4.79
C VAL A 95 -0.07 4.64 4.07
N LEU A 96 0.85 3.97 3.40
CA LEU A 96 1.85 4.60 2.53
C LEU A 96 1.35 4.48 1.09
N LEU A 97 1.06 5.61 0.46
CA LEU A 97 0.67 5.67 -0.95
C LEU A 97 1.86 6.12 -1.79
N ILE A 98 2.43 5.20 -2.55
CA ILE A 98 3.57 5.45 -3.43
C ILE A 98 3.01 5.78 -4.82
N THR A 99 3.01 7.06 -5.18
CA THR A 99 2.62 7.51 -6.54
C THR A 99 3.75 7.25 -7.51
N ASP A 100 3.45 7.20 -8.81
CA ASP A 100 4.46 6.99 -9.85
C ASP A 100 5.35 5.78 -9.53
N ALA A 101 4.76 4.69 -9.02
CA ALA A 101 5.49 3.55 -8.50
C ALA A 101 6.41 2.89 -9.57
N GLY A 102 6.10 3.13 -10.85
CA GLY A 102 6.96 2.77 -11.99
C GLY A 102 8.35 3.42 -11.95
N ASP A 103 8.51 4.57 -11.29
CA ASP A 103 9.75 5.34 -11.23
C ASP A 103 10.60 5.08 -9.99
N VAL A 104 10.13 4.24 -9.06
CA VAL A 104 10.90 3.88 -7.86
C VAL A 104 12.02 2.93 -8.25
N LEU A 105 13.27 3.34 -8.02
CA LEU A 105 14.49 2.56 -8.28
C LEU A 105 14.43 1.79 -9.62
N PRO A 106 14.20 2.49 -10.76
CA PRO A 106 13.84 1.84 -12.02
C PRO A 106 15.01 1.03 -12.63
N ASP A 107 16.24 1.36 -12.24
CA ASP A 107 17.47 0.80 -12.80
C ASP A 107 18.20 -0.14 -11.82
N ASN A 108 17.65 -0.39 -10.64
CA ASN A 108 18.30 -1.24 -9.62
C ASN A 108 17.29 -2.18 -8.95
N GLU A 109 17.27 -3.42 -9.43
CA GLU A 109 16.38 -4.49 -8.98
C GLU A 109 16.69 -4.95 -7.55
N GLU A 110 17.97 -5.11 -7.19
CA GLU A 110 18.40 -5.53 -5.85
C GLU A 110 17.94 -4.52 -4.78
N GLU A 111 18.20 -3.23 -4.99
CA GLU A 111 17.77 -2.18 -4.06
C GLU A 111 16.24 -2.09 -3.96
N TYR A 112 15.52 -2.36 -5.05
CA TYR A 112 14.06 -2.41 -5.04
C TYR A 112 13.55 -3.62 -4.24
N GLU A 113 14.19 -4.78 -4.34
CA GLU A 113 13.87 -5.96 -3.53
C GLU A 113 14.06 -5.68 -2.03
N THR A 114 15.21 -5.09 -1.66
CA THR A 114 15.49 -4.67 -0.28
C THR A 114 14.42 -3.70 0.24
N PHE A 115 14.06 -2.69 -0.56
CA PHE A 115 12.99 -1.77 -0.21
C PHE A 115 11.64 -2.47 0.04
N LEU A 116 11.27 -3.42 -0.83
CA LEU A 116 10.04 -4.18 -0.66
C LEU A 116 10.07 -5.09 0.56
N GLU A 117 11.22 -5.66 0.88
CA GLU A 117 11.43 -6.46 2.09
C GLU A 117 11.20 -5.63 3.35
N ILE A 118 11.88 -4.49 3.46
CA ILE A 118 11.72 -3.57 4.59
C ILE A 118 10.25 -3.14 4.79
N LEU A 119 9.52 -2.84 3.71
CA LEU A 119 8.09 -2.51 3.81
C LEU A 119 7.23 -3.69 4.27
N ARG A 120 7.56 -4.93 3.88
CA ARG A 120 6.85 -6.13 4.33
C ARG A 120 7.15 -6.40 5.80
N ASP A 121 8.39 -6.27 6.21
CA ASP A 121 8.83 -6.54 7.58
C ASP A 121 8.22 -5.52 8.55
N ALA A 122 8.18 -4.24 8.17
CA ALA A 122 7.43 -3.23 8.90
C ALA A 122 5.95 -3.60 9.01
N GLY A 123 5.32 -3.99 7.89
CA GLY A 123 3.93 -4.43 7.88
C GLY A 123 3.65 -5.60 8.82
N GLU A 124 4.55 -6.59 8.83
CA GLU A 124 4.46 -7.74 9.72
C GLU A 124 4.64 -7.35 11.18
N ALA A 125 5.66 -6.57 11.50
CA ALA A 125 5.93 -6.10 12.86
C ALA A 125 4.76 -5.30 13.44
N TRP A 126 4.18 -4.39 12.66
CA TRP A 126 2.99 -3.64 13.09
C TRP A 126 1.77 -4.55 13.22
N GLY A 127 1.55 -5.43 12.23
CA GLY A 127 0.42 -6.36 12.20
C GLY A 127 0.44 -7.43 13.30
N SER A 128 1.63 -7.79 13.81
CA SER A 128 1.82 -8.73 14.91
C SER A 128 1.88 -8.05 16.29
N GLY A 129 2.02 -6.71 16.33
CA GLY A 129 2.20 -5.94 17.57
C GLY A 129 3.63 -5.96 18.11
N GLN A 130 4.60 -6.34 17.28
CA GLN A 130 6.04 -6.31 17.60
C GLN A 130 6.71 -4.97 17.28
N ALA A 131 6.02 -4.07 16.56
CA ALA A 131 6.54 -2.77 16.21
C ALA A 131 6.65 -1.80 17.42
N GLY A 132 7.77 -1.09 17.45
CA GLY A 132 8.18 -0.10 18.42
C GLY A 132 8.48 -0.59 19.83
N MET A 133 8.92 0.33 20.69
CA MET A 133 9.30 -0.01 22.07
C MET A 133 8.08 -0.43 22.92
N GLY A 134 7.82 -1.73 23.01
CA GLY A 134 6.84 -2.38 23.88
C GLY A 134 5.83 -3.26 23.14
N ALA A 135 5.15 -4.17 23.84
CA ALA A 135 4.08 -4.99 23.25
C ALA A 135 2.86 -4.09 22.92
N ARG A 136 2.86 -3.51 21.72
CA ARG A 136 1.76 -2.69 21.19
C ARG A 136 0.67 -3.62 20.63
N ARG A 137 -0.56 -3.11 20.54
CA ARG A 137 -1.64 -3.85 19.84
C ARG A 137 -1.29 -3.95 18.37
N ALA A 138 -1.61 -5.08 17.75
CA ALA A 138 -1.58 -5.26 16.30
C ALA A 138 -2.23 -4.06 15.60
N THR A 139 -1.49 -3.43 14.70
CA THR A 139 -1.84 -2.18 14.04
C THR A 139 -1.71 -2.35 12.52
N PRO A 140 -2.70 -1.96 11.71
CA PRO A 140 -2.61 -2.06 10.27
C PRO A 140 -1.50 -1.17 9.70
N PHE A 141 -0.69 -1.72 8.81
CA PHE A 141 0.34 -1.01 8.07
C PHE A 141 0.35 -1.54 6.63
N HIS A 142 0.10 -0.66 5.65
CA HIS A 142 -0.01 -1.02 4.25
C HIS A 142 0.71 -0.04 3.34
N ALA A 143 1.50 -0.56 2.39
CA ALA A 143 2.08 0.21 1.30
C ALA A 143 1.37 -0.10 -0.02
N LEU A 144 0.73 0.93 -0.59
CA LEU A 144 0.01 0.89 -1.85
C LEU A 144 0.89 1.49 -2.95
N PHE A 145 1.28 0.66 -3.92
CA PHE A 145 2.05 1.05 -5.09
C PHE A 145 1.09 1.43 -6.20
N ALA A 146 0.90 2.73 -6.40
CA ALA A 146 0.00 3.23 -7.41
C ALA A 146 0.65 3.19 -8.79
N VAL A 147 0.05 2.40 -9.68
CA VAL A 147 0.48 2.27 -11.07
C VAL A 147 -0.66 2.62 -12.00
N LEU A 148 -0.34 3.29 -13.11
CA LEU A 148 -1.27 3.40 -14.21
C LEU A 148 -1.55 2.00 -14.78
N GLU A 149 -2.78 1.77 -15.21
CA GLU A 149 -3.21 0.47 -15.75
C GLU A 149 -2.32 -0.02 -16.90
N GLN A 150 -1.82 0.92 -17.71
CA GLN A 150 -0.90 0.71 -18.82
C GLN A 150 0.55 0.39 -18.41
N GLU A 151 0.95 0.69 -17.17
CA GLU A 151 2.30 0.45 -16.65
C GLU A 151 2.41 -0.79 -15.76
N LYS A 152 1.26 -1.39 -15.46
CA LYS A 152 1.12 -2.61 -14.65
C LYS A 152 2.07 -3.73 -15.07
N ALA A 153 2.24 -3.97 -16.37
CA ALA A 153 3.10 -5.03 -16.88
C ALA A 153 4.58 -4.85 -16.49
N LYS A 154 5.07 -3.61 -16.36
CA LYS A 154 6.44 -3.31 -15.96
C LYS A 154 6.73 -3.71 -14.51
N ARG A 155 5.70 -3.80 -13.68
CA ARG A 155 5.82 -4.09 -12.24
C ARG A 155 5.15 -5.41 -11.82
N ALA A 156 4.59 -6.16 -12.76
CA ALA A 156 3.92 -7.44 -12.49
C ALA A 156 4.88 -8.55 -12.02
N HIS A 157 6.19 -8.46 -12.30
CA HIS A 157 7.16 -9.48 -11.90
C HIS A 157 7.48 -9.48 -10.39
N TRP A 158 7.11 -8.41 -9.67
CA TRP A 158 7.40 -8.26 -8.23
C TRP A 158 6.43 -8.99 -7.29
N GLY A 159 5.56 -9.87 -7.82
CA GLY A 159 4.70 -10.75 -7.01
C GLY A 159 3.66 -10.06 -6.12
N MET A 160 3.46 -8.75 -6.27
CA MET A 160 2.49 -7.98 -5.49
C MET A 160 1.05 -8.36 -5.85
N LYS A 161 0.20 -8.47 -4.82
CA LYS A 161 -1.24 -8.64 -5.03
C LYS A 161 -1.87 -7.32 -5.48
N GLU A 162 -2.82 -7.41 -6.40
CA GLU A 162 -3.60 -6.27 -6.86
C GLU A 162 -4.75 -5.96 -5.90
N VAL A 163 -4.96 -4.68 -5.63
CA VAL A 163 -6.10 -4.16 -4.91
C VAL A 163 -6.78 -3.13 -5.80
N ASP A 164 -8.05 -3.39 -6.13
CA ASP A 164 -8.84 -2.45 -6.91
C ASP A 164 -9.21 -1.22 -6.07
N ALA A 165 -8.95 -0.04 -6.63
CA ALA A 165 -9.39 1.24 -6.11
C ALA A 165 -10.91 1.48 -6.26
N GLY A 166 -11.68 0.41 -6.44
CA GLY A 166 -13.05 0.44 -6.94
C GLY A 166 -13.95 1.42 -6.17
N PRO A 167 -14.91 2.08 -6.86
CA PRO A 167 -15.76 3.07 -6.24
C PRO A 167 -16.53 2.43 -5.09
N THR A 168 -16.46 3.06 -3.91
CA THR A 168 -17.34 2.71 -2.80
C THR A 168 -18.76 3.09 -3.22
N GLY A 169 -19.51 2.11 -3.70
CA GLY A 169 -20.95 2.18 -3.91
C GLY A 169 -21.39 2.47 -5.35
N GLU A 170 -21.81 1.41 -6.05
CA GLU A 170 -23.17 1.36 -6.60
C GLU A 170 -23.61 -0.10 -6.66
N ALA A 171 -24.67 -0.41 -5.92
CA ALA A 171 -25.37 -1.69 -6.02
C ALA A 171 -25.96 -1.81 -7.43
N SER A 172 -25.23 -2.42 -8.36
CA SER A 172 -25.73 -2.71 -9.69
C SER A 172 -26.74 -3.87 -9.63
N GLY A 173 -28.02 -3.48 -9.64
CA GLY A 173 -29.03 -4.09 -10.51
C GLY A 173 -29.35 -5.55 -10.27
N ARG A 174 -30.46 -5.78 -9.54
CA ARG A 174 -31.27 -7.02 -9.62
C ARG A 174 -31.38 -7.51 -11.06
N GLN A 175 -30.68 -8.60 -11.36
CA GLN A 175 -30.87 -9.35 -12.60
C GLN A 175 -32.23 -10.07 -12.50
N ARG A 176 -33.25 -9.49 -13.13
CA ARG A 176 -34.56 -10.14 -13.32
C ARG A 176 -34.36 -11.38 -14.19
N SER A 177 -34.56 -12.56 -13.60
CA SER A 177 -34.59 -13.84 -14.30
C SER A 177 -35.75 -13.88 -15.31
N PRO A 178 -35.56 -14.38 -16.54
CA PRO A 178 -36.69 -14.64 -17.43
C PRO A 178 -37.42 -15.91 -16.98
N LYS A 179 -38.73 -15.80 -16.78
CA LYS A 179 -39.65 -16.93 -16.55
C LYS A 179 -39.63 -17.86 -17.77
N ARG A 180 -39.11 -19.09 -17.61
CA ARG A 180 -39.41 -20.20 -18.52
C ARG A 180 -40.84 -20.69 -18.24
N ARG A 181 -41.71 -20.64 -19.26
CA ARG A 181 -43.01 -21.33 -19.26
C ARG A 181 -42.82 -22.80 -19.65
N PRO A 182 -43.69 -23.71 -19.17
CA PRO A 182 -43.48 -25.15 -19.30
C PRO A 182 -43.84 -25.70 -20.68
N SER A 183 -43.17 -26.80 -20.98
CA SER A 183 -43.34 -27.73 -22.09
C SER A 183 -44.80 -28.18 -22.30
N ARG A 184 -45.15 -28.36 -23.58
CA ARG A 184 -46.35 -29.07 -24.03
C ARG A 184 -45.92 -30.34 -24.73
#